data_AF-A0A3B9YV03-F1
#
_entry.id   AF-A0A3B9YV03-F1
#
_cell.length_a   1.000
_cell.length_b   1.000
_cell.length_c   1.000
_cell.angle_alpha   90.00
_cell.angle_beta   90.00
_cell.angle_gamma   90.00
#
_symmetry.space_group_name_H-M   'P 1'
#
loop_
_entity.id
_entity.type
_entity.pdbx_description
1 polymer ?
#
loop_
_entity_poly.entity_id
_entity_poly.type
_entity_poly.pdbx_seq_one_letter_code
_entity_poly.pdbx_strand_id
1 'polypeptide(L)' 'PDYAKDFDAIYPRLAAKHGVPLYPFFLDGVAANLKLNQADGIHPNEEGTKVIVARILPYVEKLVDAPSAP' A
#
# COMPACT_ATOMS: atom_id res chain seq x y z
N PRO A 1 -18.94 3.54 7.18
CA PRO A 1 -19.05 3.66 8.66
C PRO A 1 -17.88 4.51 9.17
N ASP A 2 -18.09 5.27 10.24
CA ASP A 2 -17.11 6.27 10.71
C ASP A 2 -15.74 5.67 11.03
N TYR A 3 -15.69 4.43 11.53
CA TYR A 3 -14.45 3.71 11.79
C TYR A 3 -13.49 3.62 10.59
N ALA A 4 -13.99 3.26 9.41
CA ALA A 4 -13.13 3.09 8.23
C ALA A 4 -12.49 4.42 7.83
N LYS A 5 -13.30 5.49 7.84
CA LYS A 5 -12.82 6.86 7.57
C LYS A 5 -11.76 7.30 8.58
N ASP A 6 -11.98 7.02 9.87
CA ASP A 6 -11.04 7.41 10.93
C ASP A 6 -9.73 6.61 10.85
N PHE A 7 -9.81 5.33 10.51
CA PHE A 7 -8.68 4.44 10.29
C PHE A 7 -7.85 4.86 9.08
N ASP A 8 -8.48 5.09 7.93
CA ASP A 8 -7.82 5.49 6.68
C ASP A 8 -7.04 6.81 6.86
N ALA A 9 -7.54 7.70 7.71
CA ALA A 9 -6.90 8.97 7.99
C ALA A 9 -5.63 8.87 8.88
N ILE A 10 -5.34 7.72 9.50
CA ILE A 10 -4.15 7.53 10.35
C ILE A 10 -2.86 7.66 9.53
N TYR A 11 -2.74 6.94 8.42
CA TYR A 11 -1.49 6.83 7.67
C TYR A 11 -1.07 8.14 6.97
N PRO A 12 -1.98 8.91 6.32
CA PRO A 12 -1.64 10.23 5.82
C PRO A 12 -1.18 11.20 6.91
N ARG A 13 -1.79 11.17 8.10
CA ARG A 13 -1.35 12.00 9.23
C ARG A 13 0.04 11.63 9.71
N LEU A 14 0.35 10.34 9.79
CA LEU A 14 1.68 9.87 10.19
C LEU A 14 2.74 10.24 9.15
N ALA A 15 2.46 10.04 7.86
CA ALA A 15 3.36 10.42 6.78
C ALA A 15 3.72 11.91 6.83
N ALA A 16 2.71 12.78 6.99
CA ALA A 16 2.92 14.22 7.14
C ALA A 16 3.71 14.58 8.42
N LYS A 17 3.38 13.95 9.56
CA LYS A 17 4.07 14.19 10.84
C LYS A 17 5.56 13.85 10.78
N HIS A 18 5.91 12.78 10.08
CA HIS A 18 7.28 12.25 10.04
C HIS A 18 8.04 12.65 8.78
N GLY A 19 7.41 13.35 7.83
CA GLY A 19 8.04 13.73 6.57
C GLY A 19 8.45 12.54 5.71
N VAL A 20 7.73 11.41 5.82
CA VAL A 20 8.03 10.18 5.08
C VAL A 20 7.09 9.99 3.89
N PRO A 21 7.54 9.38 2.78
CA PRO A 21 6.67 9.03 1.67
C PRO A 21 5.51 8.11 2.11
N LEU A 22 4.36 8.25 1.45
CA LEU A 22 3.19 7.40 1.68
C LEU A 22 2.81 6.66 0.39
N TYR A 23 2.70 5.33 0.48
CA TYR A 23 1.98 4.51 -0.48
C TYR A 23 0.52 4.33 0.02
N PRO A 24 -0.49 5.01 -0.56
CA PRO A 24 -1.77 5.24 0.13
C PRO A 24 -2.62 3.99 0.35
N PHE A 25 -2.49 2.99 -0.53
CA PHE A 25 -3.24 1.75 -0.39
C PHE A 25 -2.44 0.56 -0.92
N PHE A 26 -2.03 -0.32 0.00
CA PHE A 26 -1.15 -1.45 -0.33
C PHE A 26 -1.76 -2.41 -1.36
N LEU A 27 -3.08 -2.64 -1.27
CA LEU A 27 -3.81 -3.58 -2.12
C LEU A 27 -4.45 -2.92 -3.35
N ASP A 28 -4.03 -1.70 -3.72
CA ASP A 28 -4.51 -1.05 -4.95
C ASP A 28 -4.29 -1.95 -6.17
N GLY A 29 -5.34 -2.11 -6.99
CA GLY A 29 -5.35 -3.02 -8.14
C GLY A 29 -5.52 -4.51 -7.81
N VAL A 30 -5.57 -4.93 -6.54
CA VAL A 30 -5.73 -6.33 -6.11
C VAL A 30 -6.98 -6.58 -5.28
N ALA A 31 -7.33 -5.66 -4.37
CA ALA A 31 -8.45 -5.83 -3.46
C ALA A 31 -9.75 -6.19 -4.20
N ALA A 32 -10.47 -7.19 -3.68
CA ALA A 32 -11.74 -7.72 -4.22
C ALA A 32 -11.70 -8.30 -5.65
N ASN A 33 -10.51 -8.44 -6.26
CA ASN A 33 -10.36 -9.14 -7.54
C ASN A 33 -10.15 -10.65 -7.30
N LEU A 34 -11.17 -11.46 -7.60
CA LEU A 34 -11.13 -12.92 -7.38
C LEU A 34 -10.01 -13.63 -8.17
N LYS A 35 -9.51 -13.05 -9.27
CA LYS A 35 -8.38 -13.63 -10.03
C LYS A 35 -7.04 -13.40 -9.34
N LEU A 36 -6.94 -12.37 -8.50
CA LEU A 36 -5.70 -11.95 -7.84
C LEU A 36 -5.70 -12.26 -6.34
N ASN A 37 -6.79 -12.82 -5.81
CA ASN A 37 -6.90 -13.24 -4.42
C ASN A 37 -7.06 -14.77 -4.31
N GLN A 38 -6.84 -15.28 -3.10
CA GLN A 38 -7.11 -16.64 -2.70
C GLN A 38 -8.62 -16.90 -2.65
N ALA A 39 -9.02 -18.14 -2.35
CA ALA A 39 -10.42 -18.55 -2.33
C ALA A 39 -11.29 -17.74 -1.34
N ASP A 40 -10.68 -17.11 -0.33
CA ASP A 40 -11.35 -16.21 0.62
C ASP A 40 -11.67 -14.81 0.07
N GLY A 41 -11.11 -14.44 -1.07
CA GLY A 41 -11.34 -13.16 -1.73
C GLY A 41 -10.66 -11.95 -1.08
N ILE A 42 -9.85 -12.12 -0.03
CA ILE A 42 -9.22 -11.00 0.70
C ILE A 42 -7.70 -11.09 0.80
N HIS A 43 -7.11 -12.27 0.64
CA HIS A 43 -5.66 -12.43 0.62
C HIS A 43 -5.13 -12.54 -0.81
N PRO A 44 -4.13 -11.75 -1.23
CA PRO A 44 -3.52 -11.90 -2.55
C PRO A 44 -2.98 -13.32 -2.79
N ASN A 45 -3.10 -13.80 -4.02
CA ASN A 45 -2.41 -14.99 -4.51
C ASN A 45 -1.05 -14.60 -5.15
N GLU A 46 -0.38 -15.54 -5.82
CA GLU A 46 0.91 -15.29 -6.48
C GLU A 46 0.82 -14.13 -7.50
N GLU A 47 -0.19 -14.15 -8.37
CA GLU A 47 -0.39 -13.10 -9.37
C GLU A 47 -0.77 -11.76 -8.75
N GLY A 48 -1.60 -11.76 -7.70
CA GLY A 48 -1.89 -10.55 -6.93
C GLY A 48 -0.64 -9.95 -6.28
N THR A 49 0.26 -10.80 -5.77
CA THR A 49 1.53 -10.34 -5.20
C THR A 49 2.42 -9.69 -6.25
N LYS A 50 2.49 -10.25 -7.47
CA LYS A 50 3.22 -9.62 -8.59
C LYS A 50 2.68 -8.22 -8.92
N VAL A 51 1.36 -8.05 -8.89
CA VAL A 51 0.72 -6.73 -9.10
C VAL A 51 1.09 -5.76 -7.98
N ILE A 52 1.05 -6.18 -6.72
CA ILE A 52 1.44 -5.35 -5.57
C ILE A 52 2.90 -4.89 -5.71
N VAL A 53 3.81 -5.81 -6.01
CA VAL A 53 5.24 -5.52 -6.18
C VAL A 53 5.45 -4.51 -7.31
N ALA A 54 4.84 -4.72 -8.48
CA ALA A 54 4.99 -3.81 -9.62
C ALA A 54 4.50 -2.39 -9.31
N ARG A 55 3.46 -2.23 -8.48
CA ARG A 55 2.91 -0.92 -8.11
C ARG A 55 3.69 -0.21 -7.01
N ILE A 56 4.19 -0.94 -6.02
CA ILE A 56 4.94 -0.35 -4.91
C ILE A 56 6.42 -0.10 -5.25
N LEU A 57 6.99 -0.84 -6.22
CA LEU A 57 8.41 -0.75 -6.58
C LEU A 57 8.89 0.69 -6.86
N PRO A 58 8.18 1.53 -7.64
CA PRO A 58 8.61 2.91 -7.87
C PRO A 58 8.67 3.77 -6.59
N TYR A 59 7.89 3.43 -5.56
CA TYR A 59 7.95 4.11 -4.26
C TYR A 59 9.15 3.62 -3.44
N VAL A 60 9.43 2.32 -3.49
CA VAL A 60 10.59 1.70 -2.82
C VAL A 60 11.89 2.21 -3.43
N GLU A 61 12.00 2.25 -4.76
CA GLU A 61 13.18 2.79 -5.47
C GLU A 61 13.44 4.25 -5.06
N LYS A 62 12.40 5.10 -5.09
CA LYS A 62 12.51 6.49 -4.62
C LYS A 62 12.94 6.61 -3.16
N LEU A 63 12.52 5.68 -2.31
CA LEU A 63 12.89 5.67 -0.89
C LEU A 63 14.34 5.24 -0.69
N VAL A 64 14.83 4.27 -1.49
CA VAL A 64 16.23 3.82 -1.47
C VAL A 64 17.17 4.89 -2.03
N ASP A 65 16.73 5.62 -3.05
CA ASP A 65 17.51 6.71 -3.67
C ASP A 65 17.48 8.01 -2.84
N ALA A 66 16.52 8.15 -1.93
CA ALA A 66 16.43 9.32 -1.07
C ALA A 66 17.62 9.34 -0.09
N PRO A 67 18.28 10.49 0.11
CA PRO A 67 19.28 10.60 1.17
C PRO A 67 18.61 10.26 2.51
N SER A 68 19.32 9.49 3.33
CA SER A 68 18.87 9.15 4.68
C SER A 68 18.34 10.39 5.38
N ALA A 69 17.13 10.31 5.94
CA ALA A 69 16.65 11.39 6.81
C ALA A 69 17.69 11.61 7.94
N PRO A 70 18.04 12.86 8.25
CA PRO A 70 18.94 13.17 9.35
C PRO A 70 18.40 12.69 10.71
#